data_AF-A0AAN7QNG4-F1
#
_entry.id   AF-A0AAN7QNG4-F1
#
_cell.length_a   1.000
_cell.length_b   1.000
_cell.length_c   1.000
_cell.angle_alpha   90.00
_cell.angle_beta   90.00
_cell.angle_gamma   90.00
#
_symmetry.space_group_name_H-M   'P 1'
#
loop_
_entity.id
_entity.type
_entity.pdbx_description
1 polymer ?
#
loop_
_entity_poly.entity_id
_entity_poly.type
_entity_poly.pdbx_seq_one_letter_code
_entity_poly.pdbx_strand_id
1 'polypeptide(L)'
;MIQLNKKQKLFNLKGIALGNPVLEFATDFNSRAEFFWSHGLISDSTYRMFTSVCNYSRYVSEYARGSISPLCSKVMAQVTRETSKFVDNYDVTLDVCISSVLSQSKRLSPQHVSTETIDVCIEDETVKYLNRVDVQRALHARLVGVRRWFVCSNVLDYELLDMEIPTITILGKLIRAGIPVLVYSGDQDSVIPLTGSRTLVHGLAKELGLNATIPYRVWFEGQQVGGWTQVYENILSFATVRGASHEAPFSQPERSLVLFRAFLHAQPLPEAFSTNSKLPPRY
;
A
#
# COMPACT_ATOMS: atom_id res chain seq x y z
N MET A 1 -18.90 -0.56 -14.69
CA MET A 1 -20.23 -1.21 -14.66
C MET A 1 -20.10 -2.58 -14.01
N ILE A 2 -20.55 -2.78 -12.77
CA ILE A 2 -20.62 -4.13 -12.17
C ILE A 2 -22.03 -4.65 -12.42
N GLN A 3 -22.21 -5.45 -13.47
CA GLN A 3 -23.46 -6.20 -13.68
C GLN A 3 -23.41 -7.47 -12.83
N LEU A 4 -24.05 -7.44 -11.66
CA LEU A 4 -24.39 -8.66 -10.92
C LEU A 4 -25.51 -9.36 -11.68
N ASN A 5 -25.18 -10.43 -12.42
CA ASN A 5 -26.17 -11.25 -13.10
C ASN A 5 -27.09 -11.92 -12.07
N LYS A 6 -28.28 -11.36 -11.86
CA LYS A 6 -29.25 -11.86 -10.87
C LYS A 6 -29.91 -13.19 -11.27
N LYS A 7 -29.83 -13.59 -12.55
CA LYS A 7 -30.52 -14.79 -13.06
C LYS A 7 -29.75 -16.09 -12.82
N GLN A 8 -28.43 -16.01 -12.77
CA GLN A 8 -27.53 -17.10 -12.40
C GLN A 8 -26.50 -16.50 -11.45
N LYS A 9 -26.56 -16.82 -10.14
CA LYS A 9 -25.56 -16.39 -9.16
C LYS A 9 -24.21 -17.08 -9.47
N LEU A 10 -23.53 -16.65 -10.53
CA LEU A 10 -22.27 -17.25 -10.98
C LEU A 10 -21.14 -17.06 -9.96
N PHE A 11 -21.15 -15.93 -9.24
CA PHE A 11 -20.20 -15.64 -8.18
C PHE A 11 -20.91 -15.10 -6.94
N ASN A 12 -20.51 -15.60 -5.77
CA ASN A 12 -21.04 -15.23 -4.46
C ASN A 12 -20.00 -14.36 -3.74
N LEU A 13 -19.86 -13.09 -4.16
CA LEU A 13 -18.93 -12.16 -3.53
C LEU A 13 -19.26 -12.01 -2.05
N LYS A 14 -18.27 -12.25 -1.18
CA LYS A 14 -18.43 -12.22 0.29
C LYS A 14 -17.79 -11.03 0.98
N GLY A 15 -16.92 -10.32 0.29
CA GLY A 15 -16.24 -9.14 0.80
C GLY A 15 -15.11 -8.72 -0.14
N ILE A 16 -14.56 -7.54 0.10
CA ILE A 16 -13.35 -7.05 -0.55
C ILE A 16 -12.39 -6.48 0.50
N ALA A 17 -11.10 -6.81 0.37
CA ALA A 17 -10.03 -6.23 1.17
C ALA A 17 -9.07 -5.50 0.23
N LEU A 18 -8.70 -4.27 0.58
CA LEU A 18 -7.90 -3.35 -0.25
C LEU A 18 -6.73 -2.84 0.57
N GLY A 19 -5.51 -3.18 0.15
CA GLY A 19 -4.26 -2.74 0.79
C GLY A 19 -3.67 -1.55 0.07
N ASN A 20 -3.38 -0.47 0.81
CA ASN A 20 -2.85 0.81 0.30
C ASN A 20 -3.51 1.28 -1.02
N PRO A 21 -4.86 1.31 -1.10
CA PRO A 21 -5.54 1.54 -2.37
C PRO A 21 -5.57 3.02 -2.77
N VAL A 22 -5.48 3.30 -4.07
CA VAL A 22 -5.93 4.57 -4.63
C VAL A 22 -7.47 4.56 -4.71
N LEU A 23 -8.12 5.35 -3.85
CA LEU A 23 -9.57 5.45 -3.73
C LEU A 23 -10.11 6.76 -4.32
N GLU A 24 -9.39 7.86 -4.12
CA GLU A 24 -9.70 9.17 -4.68
C GLU A 24 -8.40 9.93 -4.94
N PHE A 25 -8.20 10.29 -6.21
CA PHE A 25 -6.95 10.82 -6.74
C PHE A 25 -6.38 11.99 -5.92
N ALA A 26 -7.17 13.03 -5.68
CA ALA A 26 -6.66 14.23 -5.05
C ALA A 26 -6.33 13.99 -3.56
N THR A 27 -7.21 13.31 -2.83
CA THR A 27 -7.07 13.05 -1.40
C THR A 27 -5.89 12.14 -1.12
N ASP A 28 -5.78 11.03 -1.85
CA ASP A 28 -4.70 10.06 -1.65
C ASP A 28 -3.34 10.67 -2.01
N PHE A 29 -3.23 11.31 -3.18
CA PHE A 29 -1.94 11.83 -3.65
C PHE A 29 -1.47 13.03 -2.82
N ASN A 30 -2.39 13.92 -2.41
CA ASN A 30 -2.00 15.11 -1.65
C ASN A 30 -1.65 14.80 -0.18
N SER A 31 -2.07 13.65 0.35
CA SER A 31 -1.69 13.20 1.70
C SER A 31 -0.17 13.00 1.86
N ARG A 32 0.56 12.83 0.74
CA ARG A 32 2.02 12.68 0.70
C ARG A 32 2.80 13.83 1.31
N ALA A 33 2.31 15.06 1.15
CA ALA A 33 3.00 16.23 1.69
C ALA A 33 3.06 16.18 3.22
N GLU A 34 1.93 15.90 3.86
CA GLU A 34 1.84 15.79 5.32
C GLU A 34 2.62 14.58 5.82
N PHE A 35 2.57 13.45 5.10
CA PHE A 35 3.35 12.26 5.45
C PHE A 35 4.85 12.57 5.48
N PHE A 36 5.40 13.09 4.38
CA PHE A 36 6.83 13.43 4.31
C PHE A 36 7.26 14.41 5.40
N TRP A 37 6.44 15.43 5.66
CA TRP A 37 6.76 16.43 6.68
C TRP A 37 6.73 15.83 8.09
N SER A 38 5.68 15.09 8.44
CA SER A 38 5.54 14.47 9.76
C SER A 38 6.59 13.39 10.05
N HIS A 39 7.17 12.78 9.00
CA HIS A 39 8.25 11.80 9.10
C HIS A 39 9.65 12.41 8.98
N GLY A 40 9.76 13.74 8.95
CA GLY A 40 11.04 14.45 8.92
C GLY A 40 11.81 14.35 7.60
N LEU A 41 11.14 13.95 6.52
CA LEU A 41 11.75 13.76 5.19
C LEU A 41 11.86 15.07 4.39
N ILE A 42 11.06 16.08 4.75
CA ILE A 42 11.08 17.41 4.12
C ILE A 42 11.00 18.52 5.16
N SER A 43 11.54 19.68 4.81
CA SER A 43 11.52 20.87 5.67
C SER A 43 10.15 21.56 5.69
N ASP A 44 9.90 22.41 6.70
CA ASP A 44 8.69 23.24 6.78
C ASP A 44 8.48 24.10 5.54
N SER A 45 9.57 24.62 4.95
CA SER A 45 9.52 25.42 3.72
C SER A 45 9.03 24.57 2.54
N THR A 46 9.59 23.37 2.39
CA THR A 46 9.19 22.43 1.33
C THR A 46 7.76 21.96 1.52
N TYR A 47 7.34 21.65 2.74
CA TYR A 47 5.95 21.28 3.03
C TYR A 47 4.96 22.39 2.63
N ARG A 48 5.25 23.66 2.96
CA ARG A 48 4.41 24.81 2.55
C ARG A 48 4.33 24.93 1.03
N MET A 49 5.45 24.79 0.32
CA MET A 49 5.43 24.86 -1.15
C MET A 49 4.69 23.66 -1.77
N PHE A 50 4.89 22.46 -1.22
CA PHE A 50 4.28 21.23 -1.71
C PHE A 50 2.77 21.17 -1.45
N THR A 51 2.25 21.92 -0.48
CA THR A 51 0.81 22.02 -0.24
C THR A 51 0.15 23.20 -0.96
N SER A 52 0.83 24.36 -1.06
CA SER A 52 0.20 25.61 -1.53
C SER A 52 0.57 26.03 -2.95
N VAL A 53 1.77 25.68 -3.45
CA VAL A 53 2.23 26.11 -4.79
C VAL A 53 1.91 25.05 -5.83
N CYS A 54 2.31 23.80 -5.57
CA CYS A 54 1.97 22.66 -6.40
C CYS A 54 1.82 21.41 -5.54
N ASN A 55 0.59 20.98 -5.35
CA ASN A 55 0.27 19.72 -4.70
C ASN A 55 0.52 18.52 -5.62
N TYR A 56 0.66 17.35 -5.01
CA TYR A 56 1.13 16.17 -5.74
C TYR A 56 0.13 15.72 -6.81
N SER A 57 -1.18 15.80 -6.53
CA SER A 57 -2.21 15.44 -7.51
C SER A 57 -2.14 16.35 -8.75
N ARG A 58 -1.90 17.66 -8.57
CA ARG A 58 -1.68 18.59 -9.68
C ARG A 58 -0.44 18.21 -10.48
N TYR A 59 0.68 17.94 -9.81
CA TYR A 59 1.90 17.53 -10.50
C TYR A 59 1.67 16.27 -11.36
N VAL A 60 1.01 15.26 -10.81
CA VAL A 60 0.73 14.00 -11.52
C VAL A 60 -0.22 14.23 -12.69
N SER A 61 -1.25 15.06 -12.55
CA SER A 61 -2.16 15.43 -13.66
C SER A 61 -1.43 16.20 -14.77
N GLU A 62 -0.59 17.18 -14.42
CA GLU A 62 0.20 17.93 -15.40
C GLU A 62 1.23 17.02 -16.11
N TYR A 63 1.84 16.06 -15.40
CA TYR A 63 2.72 15.05 -15.97
C TYR A 63 1.98 14.14 -16.95
N ALA A 64 0.82 13.61 -16.55
CA ALA A 64 -0.01 12.73 -17.39
C ALA A 64 -0.46 13.40 -18.69
N ARG A 65 -0.64 14.73 -18.67
CA ARG A 65 -1.02 15.55 -19.83
C ARG A 65 0.19 16.03 -20.66
N GLY A 66 1.42 15.73 -20.23
CA GLY A 66 2.65 16.12 -20.91
C GLY A 66 3.00 17.61 -20.79
N SER A 67 2.42 18.33 -19.82
CA SER A 67 2.50 19.79 -19.72
C SER A 67 2.80 20.26 -18.29
N ILE A 68 3.92 19.81 -17.71
CA ILE A 68 4.35 20.17 -16.35
C ILE A 68 4.73 21.65 -16.28
N SER A 69 4.10 22.38 -15.37
CA SER A 69 4.39 23.79 -15.14
C SER A 69 5.78 23.97 -14.51
N PRO A 70 6.50 25.08 -14.81
CA PRO A 70 7.79 25.38 -14.21
C PRO A 70 7.73 25.47 -12.67
N LEU A 71 6.58 25.87 -12.12
CA LEU A 71 6.35 25.91 -10.68
C LEU A 71 6.30 24.50 -10.08
N CYS A 72 5.48 23.60 -10.64
CA CYS A 72 5.42 22.21 -10.18
C CYS A 72 6.76 21.49 -10.33
N SER A 73 7.48 21.72 -11.43
CA SER A 73 8.83 21.17 -11.62
C SER A 73 9.80 21.61 -10.51
N LYS A 74 9.80 22.89 -10.13
CA LYS A 74 10.64 23.40 -9.04
C LYS A 74 10.26 22.81 -7.67
N VAL A 75 8.97 22.72 -7.36
CA VAL A 75 8.48 22.14 -6.11
C VAL A 75 8.89 20.67 -6.02
N MET A 76 8.65 19.88 -7.07
CA MET A 76 9.01 18.45 -7.05
C MET A 76 10.52 18.21 -7.04
N ALA A 77 11.32 19.10 -7.66
CA ALA A 77 12.77 19.04 -7.55
C ALA A 77 13.26 19.33 -6.12
N GLN A 78 12.60 20.23 -5.39
CA GLN A 78 12.87 20.47 -3.97
C GLN A 78 12.55 19.22 -3.13
N VAL A 79 11.35 18.67 -3.29
CA VAL A 79 10.90 17.46 -2.58
C VAL A 79 11.87 16.31 -2.82
N THR A 80 12.18 16.03 -4.10
CA THR A 80 13.10 14.93 -4.48
C THR A 80 14.50 15.10 -3.89
N ARG A 81 14.98 16.34 -3.77
CA ARG A 81 16.30 16.61 -3.19
C ARG A 81 16.34 16.34 -1.69
N GLU A 82 15.28 16.68 -0.97
CA GLU A 82 15.18 16.45 0.48
C GLU A 82 14.90 14.99 0.81
N THR A 83 14.02 14.32 0.06
CA THR A 83 13.70 12.91 0.27
C THR A 83 14.82 11.96 -0.16
N SER A 84 15.68 12.38 -1.10
CA SER A 84 16.74 11.55 -1.70
C SER A 84 16.21 10.36 -2.53
N LYS A 85 17.04 9.86 -3.43
CA LYS A 85 16.79 8.61 -4.17
C LYS A 85 17.11 7.35 -3.37
N PHE A 86 17.65 7.52 -2.16
CA PHE A 86 18.05 6.44 -1.25
C PHE A 86 17.03 6.20 -0.15
N VAL A 87 15.86 6.83 -0.24
CA VAL A 87 14.68 6.48 0.56
C VAL A 87 13.72 5.75 -0.36
N ASP A 88 13.29 4.55 0.05
CA ASP A 88 12.23 3.86 -0.65
C ASP A 88 10.89 4.57 -0.39
N ASN A 89 10.16 4.89 -1.45
CA ASN A 89 8.85 5.53 -1.30
C ASN A 89 7.79 4.54 -0.83
N TYR A 90 7.97 3.25 -1.08
CA TYR A 90 7.03 2.21 -0.67
C TYR A 90 7.23 1.80 0.79
N ASP A 91 8.41 2.05 1.37
CA ASP A 91 8.71 1.91 2.80
C ASP A 91 9.79 2.90 3.22
N VAL A 92 9.40 4.01 3.84
CA VAL A 92 10.35 5.08 4.19
C VAL A 92 11.34 4.71 5.30
N THR A 93 11.12 3.57 5.98
CA THR A 93 12.00 3.07 7.04
C THR A 93 12.94 1.97 6.58
N LEU A 94 12.69 1.40 5.40
CA LEU A 94 13.49 0.33 4.84
C LEU A 94 14.66 0.90 4.02
N ASP A 95 15.80 0.22 4.08
CA ASP A 95 16.93 0.51 3.20
C ASP A 95 16.57 0.23 1.74
N VAL A 96 17.21 0.93 0.80
CA VAL A 96 17.05 0.64 -0.63
C VAL A 96 17.96 -0.48 -1.11
N CYS A 97 17.53 -1.22 -2.14
CA CYS A 97 18.44 -2.10 -2.88
C CYS A 97 19.54 -1.28 -3.57
N ILE A 98 20.78 -1.51 -3.16
CA ILE A 98 21.96 -0.86 -3.74
C ILE A 98 22.53 -1.75 -4.84
N SER A 99 22.87 -1.15 -5.98
CA SER A 99 23.44 -1.88 -7.12
C SER A 99 24.69 -2.69 -6.74
N SER A 100 24.93 -3.79 -7.46
CA SER A 100 26.03 -4.72 -7.18
C SER A 100 27.42 -4.07 -7.08
N VAL A 101 27.68 -2.98 -7.81
CA VAL A 101 28.95 -2.23 -7.78
C VAL A 101 29.14 -1.48 -6.44
N LEU A 102 28.08 -0.88 -5.90
CA LEU A 102 28.11 -0.23 -4.58
C LEU A 102 27.98 -1.25 -3.43
N SER A 103 27.37 -2.41 -3.68
CA SER A 103 27.38 -3.55 -2.75
C SER A 103 28.79 -4.13 -2.55
N GLN A 104 29.59 -4.21 -3.63
CA GLN A 104 30.98 -4.66 -3.56
C GLN A 104 31.85 -3.78 -2.65
N SER A 105 31.63 -2.46 -2.60
CA SER A 105 32.35 -1.58 -1.68
C SER A 105 31.91 -1.75 -0.22
N LYS A 106 30.62 -2.07 0.04
CA LYS A 106 30.13 -2.41 1.39
C LYS A 106 30.67 -3.74 1.92
N ARG A 107 30.94 -4.74 1.06
CA ARG A 107 31.54 -6.03 1.47
C ARG A 107 32.97 -5.90 2.01
N LEU A 108 33.65 -4.78 1.77
CA LEU A 108 34.98 -4.50 2.32
C LEU A 108 34.96 -4.08 3.80
N SER A 109 33.77 -3.81 4.37
CA SER A 109 33.57 -3.46 5.78
C SER A 109 32.31 -4.15 6.33
N PRO A 110 32.39 -5.40 6.81
CA PRO A 110 31.23 -6.10 7.33
C PRO A 110 30.86 -5.53 8.70
N GLN A 111 29.75 -4.78 8.77
CA GLN A 111 29.02 -4.59 10.02
C GLN A 111 28.03 -5.75 10.18
N HIS A 112 27.96 -6.29 11.40
CA HIS A 112 27.01 -7.34 11.78
C HIS A 112 25.56 -6.86 11.51
N VAL A 113 24.92 -7.44 10.50
CA VAL A 113 23.49 -7.23 10.23
C VAL A 113 22.72 -8.42 10.79
N SER A 114 21.62 -8.13 11.51
CA SER A 114 20.78 -9.07 12.23
C SER A 114 20.13 -10.13 11.34
N THR A 115 19.70 -11.23 11.95
CA THR A 115 19.16 -12.44 11.31
C THR A 115 17.73 -12.32 10.75
N GLU A 116 17.10 -11.15 10.83
CA GLU A 116 15.72 -10.90 10.37
C GLU A 116 15.65 -9.60 9.54
N THR A 117 16.55 -9.42 8.57
CA THR A 117 16.46 -8.28 7.64
C THR A 117 15.69 -8.67 6.39
N ILE A 118 14.63 -7.90 6.11
CA ILE A 118 13.91 -7.93 4.83
C ILE A 118 14.95 -7.79 3.70
N ASP A 119 14.92 -8.69 2.72
CA ASP A 119 15.78 -8.58 1.55
C ASP A 119 15.21 -7.53 0.59
N VAL A 120 15.80 -6.35 0.66
CA VAL A 120 15.44 -5.18 -0.15
C VAL A 120 15.68 -5.40 -1.65
N CYS A 121 16.47 -6.42 -2.03
CA CYS A 121 16.79 -6.77 -3.42
C CYS A 121 16.02 -8.01 -3.93
N ILE A 122 15.02 -8.51 -3.19
CA ILE A 122 14.29 -9.75 -3.52
C ILE A 122 13.62 -9.73 -4.91
N GLU A 123 13.31 -8.54 -5.44
CA GLU A 123 12.75 -8.38 -6.78
C GLU A 123 13.68 -8.96 -7.86
N ASP A 124 14.99 -8.69 -7.76
CA ASP A 124 15.99 -9.19 -8.69
C ASP A 124 16.04 -10.72 -8.70
N GLU A 125 15.87 -11.33 -7.52
CA GLU A 125 15.83 -12.78 -7.37
C GLU A 125 14.55 -13.36 -7.97
N THR A 126 13.42 -12.71 -7.75
CA THR A 126 12.11 -13.08 -8.30
C THR A 126 12.13 -13.04 -9.84
N VAL A 127 12.67 -11.96 -10.42
CA VAL A 127 12.83 -11.82 -11.88
C VAL A 127 13.76 -12.90 -12.42
N LYS A 128 14.87 -13.23 -11.74
CA LYS A 128 15.75 -14.33 -12.17
C LYS A 128 15.03 -15.68 -12.12
N TYR A 129 14.31 -15.97 -11.05
CA TYR A 129 13.61 -17.24 -10.85
C TYR A 129 12.51 -17.46 -11.90
N LEU A 130 11.63 -16.49 -12.11
CA LEU A 130 10.50 -16.59 -13.05
C LEU A 130 10.90 -16.56 -14.53
N ASN A 131 12.14 -16.17 -14.83
CA ASN A 131 12.71 -16.26 -16.19
C ASN A 131 13.46 -17.57 -16.46
N ARG A 132 13.55 -18.50 -15.51
CA ARG A 132 14.11 -19.82 -15.79
C ARG A 132 13.15 -20.64 -16.66
N VAL A 133 13.70 -21.32 -17.68
CA VAL A 133 12.92 -22.11 -18.64
C VAL A 133 12.18 -23.27 -17.96
N ASP A 134 12.81 -23.91 -16.98
CA ASP A 134 12.19 -25.00 -16.23
C ASP A 134 11.04 -24.52 -15.33
N VAL A 135 11.18 -23.35 -14.69
CA VAL A 135 10.11 -22.70 -13.92
C VAL A 135 8.94 -22.30 -14.83
N GLN A 136 9.19 -21.68 -15.97
CA GLN A 136 8.13 -21.34 -16.93
C GLN A 136 7.38 -22.58 -17.42
N ARG A 137 8.11 -23.67 -17.72
CA ARG A 137 7.51 -24.94 -18.11
C ARG A 137 6.65 -25.53 -16.99
N ALA A 138 7.13 -25.50 -15.75
CA ALA A 138 6.42 -25.99 -14.58
C ALA A 138 5.13 -25.20 -14.29
N LEU A 139 5.14 -23.88 -14.53
CA LEU A 139 3.97 -23.01 -14.41
C LEU A 139 3.06 -23.03 -15.65
N HIS A 140 3.39 -23.82 -16.67
CA HIS A 140 2.72 -23.80 -17.98
C HIS A 140 2.64 -22.40 -18.62
N ALA A 141 3.63 -21.55 -18.34
CA ALA A 141 3.70 -20.19 -18.82
C ALA A 141 4.33 -20.12 -20.22
N ARG A 142 3.76 -19.27 -21.10
CA ARG A 142 4.33 -18.94 -22.40
C ARG A 142 4.41 -17.42 -22.54
N LEU A 143 5.60 -16.90 -22.77
CA LEU A 143 5.79 -15.48 -23.06
C LEU A 143 5.26 -15.16 -24.45
N VAL A 144 4.35 -14.19 -24.55
CA VAL A 144 3.76 -13.71 -25.80
C VAL A 144 3.91 -12.20 -25.83
N GLY A 145 4.47 -11.65 -26.91
CA GLY A 145 4.70 -10.20 -27.03
C GLY A 145 5.84 -9.64 -26.17
N VAL A 146 6.47 -10.46 -25.32
CA VAL A 146 7.59 -10.08 -24.45
C VAL A 146 8.70 -11.14 -24.49
N ARG A 147 9.95 -10.70 -24.27
CA ARG A 147 11.12 -11.61 -24.26
C ARG A 147 11.43 -12.19 -22.89
N ARG A 148 11.05 -11.49 -21.83
CA ARG A 148 11.31 -11.84 -20.43
C ARG A 148 10.12 -11.42 -19.59
N TRP A 149 9.90 -12.13 -18.51
CA TRP A 149 8.98 -11.72 -17.46
C TRP A 149 9.63 -10.62 -16.60
N PHE A 150 8.85 -9.62 -16.20
CA PHE A 150 9.23 -8.54 -15.28
C PHE A 150 8.05 -8.25 -14.35
N VAL A 151 8.31 -7.65 -13.18
CA VAL A 151 7.27 -7.29 -12.19
C VAL A 151 6.27 -6.31 -12.79
N CYS A 152 6.78 -5.23 -13.39
CA CYS A 152 6.00 -4.22 -14.09
C CYS A 152 6.40 -4.19 -15.58
N SER A 153 5.42 -3.97 -16.46
CA SER A 153 5.61 -4.00 -17.91
C SER A 153 5.31 -2.67 -18.57
N ASN A 154 6.26 -2.15 -19.33
CA ASN A 154 6.09 -0.94 -20.15
C ASN A 154 5.34 -1.21 -21.47
N VAL A 155 4.88 -2.45 -21.70
CA VAL A 155 4.06 -2.81 -22.87
C VAL A 155 2.59 -2.45 -22.65
N LEU A 156 2.18 -2.30 -21.38
CA LEU A 156 0.82 -1.91 -21.04
C LEU A 156 0.65 -0.40 -21.28
N ASP A 157 -0.28 -0.05 -22.16
CA ASP A 157 -0.62 1.34 -22.48
C ASP A 157 -1.84 1.75 -21.65
N TYR A 158 -1.57 2.27 -20.45
CA TYR A 158 -2.60 2.75 -19.55
C TYR A 158 -3.00 4.18 -19.89
N GLU A 159 -4.30 4.46 -19.89
CA GLU A 159 -4.80 5.83 -19.88
C GLU A 159 -4.47 6.46 -18.52
N LEU A 160 -3.38 7.23 -18.44
CA LEU A 160 -2.89 7.81 -17.17
C LEU A 160 -3.95 8.64 -16.43
N LEU A 161 -4.89 9.23 -17.17
CA LEU A 161 -5.98 10.03 -16.59
C LEU A 161 -7.06 9.18 -15.92
N ASP A 162 -7.09 7.86 -16.13
CA ASP A 162 -8.02 6.96 -15.42
C ASP A 162 -7.78 6.97 -13.91
N MET A 163 -6.58 7.35 -13.45
CA MET A 163 -6.30 7.56 -12.02
C MET A 163 -7.17 8.66 -11.40
N GLU A 164 -7.67 9.61 -12.19
CA GLU A 164 -8.59 10.67 -11.73
C GLU A 164 -10.03 10.14 -11.52
N ILE A 165 -10.33 8.91 -11.94
CA ILE A 165 -11.66 8.30 -11.75
C ILE A 165 -11.77 7.70 -10.34
N PRO A 166 -12.64 8.25 -9.47
CA PRO A 166 -12.70 7.84 -8.08
C PRO A 166 -13.31 6.44 -7.90
N THR A 167 -12.58 5.55 -7.22
CA THR A 167 -13.05 4.19 -6.91
C THR A 167 -13.77 4.12 -5.56
N ILE A 168 -13.68 5.14 -4.70
CA ILE A 168 -14.42 5.22 -3.42
C ILE A 168 -15.94 5.05 -3.62
N THR A 169 -16.48 5.55 -4.73
CA THR A 169 -17.91 5.42 -5.08
C THR A 169 -18.32 3.97 -5.34
N ILE A 170 -17.39 3.13 -5.81
CA ILE A 170 -17.61 1.70 -5.99
C ILE A 170 -17.73 1.02 -4.63
N LEU A 171 -16.92 1.44 -3.64
CA LEU A 171 -16.97 0.87 -2.30
C LEU A 171 -18.32 1.18 -1.64
N GLY A 172 -18.83 2.40 -1.81
CA GLY A 172 -20.19 2.76 -1.37
C GLY A 172 -21.28 1.89 -1.99
N LYS A 173 -21.15 1.53 -3.28
CA LYS A 173 -22.10 0.60 -3.95
C LYS A 173 -22.02 -0.81 -3.38
N LEU A 174 -20.81 -1.30 -3.07
CA LEU A 174 -20.61 -2.62 -2.46
C LEU A 174 -21.22 -2.68 -1.05
N ILE A 175 -21.00 -1.65 -0.23
CA ILE A 175 -21.55 -1.55 1.13
C ILE A 175 -23.08 -1.53 1.10
N ARG A 176 -23.70 -0.72 0.22
CA ARG A 176 -25.17 -0.70 0.04
C ARG A 176 -25.73 -2.04 -0.45
N ALA A 177 -24.93 -2.85 -1.13
CA ALA A 177 -25.29 -4.21 -1.54
C ALA A 177 -25.07 -5.27 -0.44
N GLY A 178 -24.63 -4.87 0.76
CA GLY A 178 -24.35 -5.78 1.86
C GLY A 178 -23.05 -6.56 1.72
N ILE A 179 -22.08 -6.04 0.94
CA ILE A 179 -20.76 -6.63 0.78
C ILE A 179 -19.77 -5.92 1.74
N PRO A 180 -19.19 -6.64 2.71
CA PRO A 180 -18.16 -6.11 3.61
C PRO A 180 -16.93 -5.59 2.87
N VAL A 181 -16.44 -4.43 3.30
CA VAL A 181 -15.24 -3.77 2.78
C VAL A 181 -14.24 -3.58 3.92
N LEU A 182 -13.01 -4.06 3.71
CA LEU A 182 -11.85 -3.73 4.53
C LEU A 182 -10.87 -2.90 3.70
N VAL A 183 -10.56 -1.69 4.16
CA VAL A 183 -9.42 -0.92 3.66
C VAL A 183 -8.33 -1.02 4.72
N TYR A 184 -7.11 -1.35 4.30
CA TYR A 184 -5.97 -1.34 5.20
C TYR A 184 -4.78 -0.62 4.59
N SER A 185 -3.96 -0.01 5.44
CA SER A 185 -2.75 0.69 5.01
C SER A 185 -1.54 0.26 5.83
N GLY A 186 -0.40 0.14 5.17
CA GLY A 186 0.89 0.12 5.85
C GLY A 186 1.24 1.54 6.29
N ASP A 187 1.75 1.70 7.51
CA ASP A 187 2.05 3.04 8.06
C ASP A 187 3.40 3.61 7.62
N GLN A 188 4.19 2.87 6.83
CA GLN A 188 5.45 3.32 6.21
C GLN A 188 5.32 3.64 4.71
N ASP A 189 4.14 3.44 4.13
CA ASP A 189 3.86 3.76 2.73
C ASP A 189 3.74 5.28 2.52
N SER A 190 4.64 5.85 1.71
CA SER A 190 4.56 7.26 1.31
C SER A 190 3.97 7.47 -0.08
N VAL A 191 3.74 6.40 -0.85
CA VAL A 191 3.08 6.48 -2.15
C VAL A 191 1.60 6.76 -1.95
N ILE A 192 0.94 5.96 -1.10
CA ILE A 192 -0.45 6.16 -0.67
C ILE A 192 -0.52 6.18 0.87
N PRO A 193 -0.17 7.31 1.50
CA PRO A 193 -0.19 7.42 2.95
C PRO A 193 -1.54 7.06 3.57
N LEU A 194 -1.47 6.39 4.72
CA LEU A 194 -2.64 5.96 5.49
C LEU A 194 -3.63 7.10 5.79
N THR A 195 -3.16 8.35 5.85
CA THR A 195 -3.98 9.53 6.14
C THR A 195 -4.99 9.81 5.03
N GLY A 196 -4.64 9.58 3.76
CA GLY A 196 -5.58 9.68 2.62
C GLY A 196 -6.68 8.64 2.72
N SER A 197 -6.28 7.36 2.78
CA SER A 197 -7.20 6.22 2.91
C SER A 197 -8.12 6.34 4.14
N ARG A 198 -7.58 6.72 5.31
CA ARG A 198 -8.36 6.95 6.54
C ARG A 198 -9.41 8.03 6.34
N THR A 199 -9.03 9.16 5.75
CA THR A 199 -9.94 10.29 5.52
C THR A 199 -11.09 9.87 4.60
N LEU A 200 -10.79 9.14 3.53
CA LEU A 200 -11.79 8.66 2.57
C LEU A 200 -12.73 7.62 3.19
N VAL A 201 -12.22 6.66 3.95
CA VAL A 201 -13.06 5.65 4.62
C VAL A 201 -13.98 6.30 5.66
N HIS A 202 -13.44 7.25 6.45
CA HIS A 202 -14.24 8.00 7.42
C HIS A 202 -15.34 8.83 6.73
N GLY A 203 -14.99 9.53 5.64
CA GLY A 203 -15.94 10.30 4.83
C GLY A 203 -17.05 9.43 4.25
N LEU A 204 -16.70 8.26 3.72
CA LEU A 204 -17.67 7.29 3.19
C LEU A 204 -18.60 6.76 4.28
N ALA A 205 -18.09 6.42 5.46
CA ALA A 205 -18.92 6.00 6.59
C ALA A 205 -19.95 7.08 6.97
N LYS A 206 -19.51 8.35 7.02
CA LYS A 206 -20.40 9.48 7.29
C LYS A 206 -21.46 9.69 6.20
N GLU A 207 -21.07 9.61 4.92
CA GLU A 207 -21.99 9.73 3.78
C GLU A 207 -23.09 8.65 3.82
N LEU A 208 -22.72 7.44 4.24
CA LEU A 208 -23.63 6.30 4.34
C LEU A 208 -24.40 6.25 5.66
N GLY A 209 -24.13 7.15 6.61
CA GLY A 209 -24.77 7.18 7.92
C GLY A 209 -24.39 6.00 8.83
N LEU A 210 -23.22 5.40 8.61
CA LEU A 210 -22.76 4.24 9.40
C LEU A 210 -22.14 4.69 10.72
N ASN A 211 -22.56 4.07 11.81
CA ASN A 211 -21.98 4.32 13.13
C ASN A 211 -20.73 3.46 13.38
N ALA A 212 -19.77 4.03 14.11
CA ALA A 212 -18.60 3.28 14.56
C ALA A 212 -19.03 2.27 15.64
N THR A 213 -19.10 0.99 15.29
CA THR A 213 -19.41 -0.10 16.23
C THR A 213 -18.19 -0.53 17.04
N ILE A 214 -17.00 -0.39 16.46
CA ILE A 214 -15.73 -0.50 17.18
C ILE A 214 -15.01 0.84 17.01
N PRO A 215 -14.79 1.61 18.10
CA PRO A 215 -14.07 2.88 18.03
C PRO A 215 -12.62 2.63 17.65
N TYR A 216 -11.93 3.69 17.20
CA TYR A 216 -10.53 3.60 16.82
C TYR A 216 -9.69 3.06 18.00
N ARG A 217 -9.11 1.87 17.83
CA ARG A 217 -8.37 1.16 18.88
C ARG A 217 -7.18 0.41 18.32
N VAL A 218 -6.28 0.00 19.21
CA VAL A 218 -5.19 -0.92 18.87
C VAL A 218 -5.71 -2.32 18.55
N TRP A 219 -4.93 -3.06 17.77
CA TRP A 219 -5.05 -4.52 17.66
C TRP A 219 -3.68 -5.19 17.79
N PHE A 220 -3.69 -6.47 18.16
CA PHE A 220 -2.47 -7.18 18.57
C PHE A 220 -2.14 -8.38 17.67
N GLU A 221 -0.83 -8.61 17.52
CA GLU A 221 -0.23 -9.83 17.00
C GLU A 221 0.82 -10.28 18.03
N GLY A 222 0.71 -11.53 18.50
CA GLY A 222 1.52 -12.01 19.62
C GLY A 222 1.39 -11.12 20.87
N GLN A 223 2.52 -10.60 21.35
CA GLN A 223 2.62 -9.66 22.48
C GLN A 223 2.90 -8.21 22.03
N GLN A 224 2.68 -7.90 20.76
CA GLN A 224 3.01 -6.61 20.15
C GLN A 224 1.78 -5.97 19.50
N VAL A 225 1.79 -4.63 19.43
CA VAL A 225 0.77 -3.90 18.66
C VAL A 225 0.99 -4.20 17.18
N GLY A 226 -0.03 -4.81 16.56
CA GLY A 226 -0.06 -5.06 15.12
C GLY A 226 -0.47 -3.83 14.31
N GLY A 227 -1.24 -2.93 14.92
CA GLY A 227 -1.65 -1.65 14.34
C GLY A 227 -2.91 -1.09 15.02
N TRP A 228 -3.69 -0.33 14.27
CA TRP A 228 -4.96 0.24 14.73
C TRP A 228 -6.11 -0.12 13.80
N THR A 229 -7.34 -0.09 14.32
CA THR A 229 -8.54 -0.41 13.55
C THR A 229 -9.74 0.41 14.00
N GLN A 230 -10.66 0.65 13.08
CA GLN A 230 -11.97 1.21 13.33
C GLN A 230 -13.00 0.49 12.45
N VAL A 231 -14.15 0.14 13.01
CA VAL A 231 -15.20 -0.63 12.32
C VAL A 231 -16.52 0.12 12.35
N TYR A 232 -17.18 0.18 11.21
CA TYR A 232 -18.49 0.78 11.00
C TYR A 232 -19.50 -0.32 10.64
N GLU A 233 -20.43 -0.59 11.55
CA GLU A 233 -21.54 -1.54 11.41
C GLU A 233 -21.17 -2.92 10.82
N ASN A 234 -19.95 -3.39 11.09
CA ASN A 234 -19.37 -4.64 10.55
C ASN A 234 -19.38 -4.76 9.01
N ILE A 235 -19.63 -3.66 8.29
CA ILE A 235 -19.70 -3.63 6.82
C ILE A 235 -18.58 -2.81 6.18
N LEU A 236 -18.01 -1.85 6.92
CA LEU A 236 -16.88 -1.05 6.49
C LEU A 236 -15.85 -0.99 7.62
N SER A 237 -14.60 -1.33 7.32
CA SER A 237 -13.50 -1.27 8.30
C SER A 237 -12.28 -0.59 7.72
N PHE A 238 -11.58 0.16 8.57
CA PHE A 238 -10.24 0.67 8.29
C PHE A 238 -9.25 0.08 9.28
N ALA A 239 -8.10 -0.39 8.80
CA ALA A 239 -7.01 -0.85 9.65
C ALA A 239 -5.66 -0.29 9.19
N THR A 240 -4.74 -0.06 10.12
CA THR A 240 -3.32 0.11 9.81
C THR A 240 -2.56 -1.14 10.20
N VAL A 241 -1.49 -1.43 9.46
CA VAL A 241 -0.49 -2.45 9.80
C VAL A 241 0.79 -1.71 10.17
N ARG A 242 1.15 -1.80 11.45
CA ARG A 242 2.30 -1.07 12.00
C ARG A 242 3.60 -1.56 11.37
N GLY A 243 4.50 -0.64 11.02
CA GLY A 243 5.78 -0.93 10.39
C GLY A 243 5.66 -1.57 9.00
N ALA A 244 4.51 -1.44 8.33
CA ALA A 244 4.29 -2.06 7.04
C ALA A 244 4.42 -1.06 5.89
N SER A 245 5.00 -1.54 4.80
CA SER A 245 5.16 -0.87 3.51
C SER A 245 3.87 -0.79 2.71
N HIS A 246 3.98 -0.28 1.48
CA HIS A 246 2.95 -0.36 0.44
C HIS A 246 2.53 -1.82 0.16
N GLU A 247 3.49 -2.75 0.23
CA GLU A 247 3.23 -4.19 0.20
C GLU A 247 3.20 -4.74 1.63
N ALA A 248 2.14 -4.43 2.38
CA ALA A 248 2.08 -4.79 3.80
C ALA A 248 2.41 -6.28 4.09
N PRO A 249 1.96 -7.26 3.29
CA PRO A 249 2.32 -8.67 3.50
C PRO A 249 3.81 -8.99 3.30
N PHE A 250 4.53 -8.22 2.47
CA PHE A 250 5.97 -8.38 2.26
C PHE A 250 6.75 -7.91 3.49
N SER A 251 6.46 -6.70 3.97
CA SER A 251 7.18 -6.09 5.11
C SER A 251 6.73 -6.59 6.49
N GLN A 252 5.47 -7.04 6.62
CA GLN A 252 4.87 -7.46 7.89
C GLN A 252 3.97 -8.70 7.69
N PRO A 253 4.56 -9.88 7.38
CA PRO A 253 3.80 -11.06 6.98
C PRO A 253 2.89 -11.62 8.10
N GLU A 254 3.38 -11.70 9.34
CA GLU A 254 2.60 -12.24 10.47
C GLU A 254 1.38 -11.35 10.78
N ARG A 255 1.60 -10.04 10.84
CA ARG A 255 0.54 -9.04 11.08
C ARG A 255 -0.49 -9.05 9.96
N SER A 256 -0.03 -9.15 8.72
CA SER A 256 -0.90 -9.21 7.54
C SER A 256 -1.72 -10.50 7.51
N LEU A 257 -1.16 -11.62 7.96
CA LEU A 257 -1.88 -12.90 8.07
C LEU A 257 -2.97 -12.85 9.14
N VAL A 258 -2.72 -12.22 10.29
CA VAL A 258 -3.77 -12.00 11.31
C VAL A 258 -4.90 -11.16 10.73
N LEU A 259 -4.57 -10.07 10.03
CA LEU A 259 -5.56 -9.21 9.38
C LEU A 259 -6.39 -9.97 8.34
N PHE A 260 -5.72 -10.73 7.48
CA PHE A 260 -6.37 -11.55 6.46
C PHE A 260 -7.31 -12.61 7.06
N ARG A 261 -6.86 -13.32 8.10
CA ARG A 261 -7.69 -14.33 8.79
C ARG A 261 -8.91 -13.71 9.46
N ALA A 262 -8.74 -12.58 10.16
CA ALA A 262 -9.85 -11.87 10.79
C ALA A 262 -10.91 -11.47 9.75
N PHE A 263 -10.47 -10.94 8.60
CA PHE A 263 -11.34 -10.60 7.48
C PHE A 263 -12.10 -11.82 6.94
N LEU A 264 -11.41 -12.93 6.64
CA LEU A 264 -12.05 -14.15 6.13
C LEU A 264 -13.07 -14.76 7.10
N HIS A 265 -12.82 -14.66 8.41
CA HIS A 265 -13.72 -15.18 9.45
C HIS A 265 -14.81 -14.19 9.88
N ALA A 266 -14.88 -13.00 9.27
CA ALA A 266 -15.75 -11.91 9.68
C ALA A 266 -15.65 -11.61 11.19
N GLN A 267 -14.41 -11.63 11.71
CA GLN A 267 -14.10 -11.36 13.11
C GLN A 267 -13.41 -10.00 13.26
N PRO A 268 -13.64 -9.29 14.38
CA PRO A 268 -12.82 -8.14 14.74
C PRO A 268 -11.33 -8.52 14.89
N LEU A 269 -10.45 -7.55 14.61
CA LEU A 269 -9.02 -7.73 14.90
C LEU A 269 -8.79 -7.86 16.41
N PRO A 270 -7.83 -8.70 16.88
CA PRO A 270 -7.66 -9.02 18.30
C PRO A 270 -7.49 -7.80 19.21
N GLU A 271 -8.25 -7.74 20.31
CA GLU A 271 -8.20 -6.66 21.31
C GLU A 271 -7.19 -6.89 22.43
N ALA A 272 -6.75 -8.13 22.58
CA ALA A 272 -5.82 -8.54 23.62
C ALA A 272 -4.89 -9.64 23.08
N PHE A 273 -3.81 -9.91 23.82
CA PHE A 273 -2.89 -10.98 23.52
C PHE A 273 -3.61 -12.34 23.52
N SER A 274 -3.38 -13.15 22.49
CA SER A 274 -3.78 -14.55 22.53
C SER A 274 -2.77 -15.32 23.37
N THR A 275 -3.19 -15.86 24.51
CA THR A 275 -2.34 -16.70 25.37
C THR A 275 -2.11 -18.11 24.82
N ASN A 276 -2.69 -18.45 23.66
CA ASN A 276 -2.69 -19.80 23.09
C ASN A 276 -1.82 -19.97 21.83
N SER A 277 -0.95 -19.01 21.48
CA SER A 277 0.08 -19.25 20.47
C SER A 277 1.20 -20.12 21.08
N LYS A 278 1.00 -21.44 21.06
CA LYS A 278 2.15 -22.35 21.02
C LYS A 278 2.99 -21.92 19.81
N LEU A 279 4.15 -21.32 20.10
CA LEU A 279 5.20 -21.08 19.10
C LEU A 279 5.35 -22.38 18.28
N PRO A 280 5.24 -22.33 16.94
CA PRO A 280 5.61 -23.49 16.14
C PRO A 280 7.09 -23.80 16.43
N PRO A 281 7.47 -25.09 16.50
CA PRO A 281 8.87 -25.45 16.68
C PRO A 281 9.69 -24.80 15.58
N ARG A 282 10.76 -24.09 15.97
CA ARG A 282 11.80 -23.68 15.04
C ARG A 282 12.40 -24.96 14.47
N TYR A 283 12.24 -25.17 13.17
CA TYR A 283 12.98 -26.18 12.42
C TYR A 283 14.39 -25.69 12.12
#